data_AF-A0A0G1DTN4-F1
#
_entry.id   AF-A0A0G1DTN4-F1
#
_cell.length_a   1.000
_cell.length_b   1.000
_cell.length_c   1.000
_cell.angle_alpha   90.00
_cell.angle_beta   90.00
_cell.angle_gamma   90.00
#
_symmetry.space_group_name_H-M   'P 1'
#
loop_
_entity.id
_entity.type
_entity.pdbx_description
1 polymer ?
#
loop_
_entity_poly.entity_id
_entity_poly.type
_entity_poly.pdbx_seq_one_letter_code
_entity_poly.pdbx_strand_id
1 'polypeptide(L)'
;EWPIVRTRNGRMIKAEPMEWGVEENGRILAKIEQVPLRLAWAITVHKSQGMSLDEAVIDLNNVFEFGQGYVALSRVRRLAGLFILGWNERAFQVHPEVFSKDGSFRESSAKAADSLAKISAGNLKKEQEKFISACEGKSQIDRSAEPPRFHSGRTKKGGIDTCAETLVLWNKGETVSRIAKSRGLKNQTILNHIEKLVKKGKIKREDLLKIIDSSLSKSLSEIHAAFQNLGDRRLSPVFQQFKGKYSYDQLQIARIFYEK
;
A
#
# COMPACT_ATOMS: atom_id res chain seq x y z
N GLU A 1 14.10 -20.07 -26.16
CA GLU A 1 14.46 -18.90 -25.31
C GLU A 1 13.18 -18.17 -24.89
N TRP A 2 13.20 -17.48 -23.75
CA TRP A 2 12.02 -16.78 -23.22
C TRP A 2 11.95 -15.32 -23.72
N PRO A 3 10.75 -14.72 -23.85
CA PRO A 3 10.59 -13.37 -24.38
C PRO A 3 11.36 -12.32 -23.56
N ILE A 4 12.00 -11.38 -24.25
CA ILE A 4 12.60 -10.20 -23.63
C ILE A 4 11.70 -8.99 -23.91
N VAL A 5 11.09 -8.45 -22.86
CA VAL A 5 10.13 -7.35 -22.93
C VAL A 5 10.80 -6.04 -22.53
N ARG A 6 10.67 -5.03 -23.38
CA ARG A 6 11.04 -3.65 -23.05
C ARG A 6 9.83 -2.92 -22.45
N THR A 7 9.93 -2.46 -21.21
CA THR A 7 8.88 -1.65 -20.56
C THR A 7 8.86 -0.22 -21.09
N ARG A 8 7.79 0.54 -20.79
CA ARG A 8 7.65 1.95 -21.19
C ARG A 8 8.77 2.85 -20.65
N ASN A 9 9.37 2.51 -19.51
CA ASN A 9 10.53 3.23 -18.95
C ASN A 9 11.89 2.66 -19.40
N GLY A 10 11.92 1.85 -20.47
CA GLY A 10 13.15 1.39 -21.11
C GLY A 10 13.82 0.18 -20.47
N ARG A 11 13.23 -0.41 -19.42
CA ARG A 11 13.81 -1.59 -18.75
C ARG A 11 13.58 -2.84 -19.60
N MET A 12 14.63 -3.64 -19.78
CA MET A 12 14.52 -4.98 -20.38
C MET A 12 14.24 -6.01 -19.29
N ILE A 13 13.24 -6.86 -19.52
CA ILE A 13 12.82 -7.93 -18.60
C ILE A 13 12.71 -9.22 -19.42
N LYS A 14 13.48 -10.25 -19.03
CA LYS A 14 13.29 -11.60 -19.54
C LYS A 14 12.09 -12.22 -18.80
N ALA A 15 11.03 -12.56 -19.52
CA ALA A 15 9.79 -13.07 -18.96
C ALA A 15 9.84 -14.60 -18.86
N GLU A 16 10.21 -15.10 -17.70
CA GLU A 16 10.26 -16.54 -17.41
C GLU A 16 8.93 -17.06 -16.85
N PRO A 17 8.61 -18.36 -17.00
CA PRO A 17 7.39 -18.93 -16.45
C PRO A 17 7.23 -18.69 -14.95
N MET A 18 5.98 -18.51 -14.53
CA MET A 18 5.58 -18.36 -13.13
C MET A 18 4.46 -19.36 -12.84
N GLU A 19 4.43 -19.87 -11.61
CA GLU A 19 3.38 -20.74 -11.11
C GLU A 19 2.31 -19.91 -10.37
N TRP A 20 1.04 -20.15 -10.68
CA TRP A 20 -0.10 -19.70 -9.89
C TRP A 20 -0.86 -20.92 -9.38
N GLY A 21 -1.21 -20.89 -8.09
CA GLY A 21 -2.02 -21.94 -7.46
C GLY A 21 -3.32 -21.38 -6.90
N VAL A 22 -4.35 -22.21 -6.89
CA VAL A 22 -5.57 -21.98 -6.11
C VAL A 22 -5.46 -22.84 -4.86
N GLU A 23 -5.57 -22.21 -3.68
CA GLU A 23 -5.48 -22.87 -2.38
C GLU A 23 -6.79 -22.73 -1.61
N GLU A 24 -7.26 -23.83 -1.03
CA GLU A 24 -8.40 -23.84 -0.13
C GLU A 24 -8.07 -24.72 1.10
N ASN A 25 -8.34 -24.20 2.30
CA ASN A 25 -8.08 -24.90 3.56
C ASN A 25 -6.65 -25.47 3.71
N GLY A 26 -5.63 -24.74 3.22
CA GLY A 26 -4.24 -25.18 3.30
C GLY A 26 -3.85 -26.24 2.25
N ARG A 27 -4.76 -26.61 1.34
CA ARG A 27 -4.50 -27.55 0.25
C ARG A 27 -4.54 -26.84 -1.09
N ILE A 28 -3.51 -27.09 -1.90
CA ILE A 28 -3.48 -26.58 -3.27
C ILE A 28 -4.39 -27.45 -4.13
N LEU A 29 -5.45 -26.86 -4.67
CA LEU A 29 -6.45 -27.53 -5.48
C LEU A 29 -6.04 -27.65 -6.95
N ALA A 30 -5.39 -26.62 -7.48
CA ALA A 30 -4.94 -26.56 -8.85
C ALA A 30 -3.73 -25.63 -8.97
N LYS A 31 -2.87 -25.91 -9.96
CA LYS A 31 -1.72 -25.08 -10.32
C LYS A 31 -1.65 -24.90 -11.83
N ILE A 32 -1.17 -23.74 -12.25
CA ILE A 32 -0.85 -23.42 -13.63
C ILE A 32 0.53 -22.76 -13.69
N GLU A 33 1.37 -23.23 -14.60
CA GLU A 33 2.65 -22.60 -14.92
C GLU A 33 2.58 -21.97 -16.30
N GLN A 34 2.88 -20.67 -16.38
CA GLN A 34 2.82 -19.92 -17.64
C GLN A 34 3.73 -18.70 -17.61
N VAL A 35 4.18 -18.23 -18.77
CA VAL A 35 4.85 -16.93 -18.89
C VAL A 35 3.85 -15.81 -18.53
N PRO A 36 4.18 -14.88 -17.60
CA PRO A 36 3.25 -13.87 -17.09
C PRO A 36 3.02 -12.71 -18.08
N LEU A 37 2.66 -13.03 -19.32
CA LEU A 37 2.41 -12.07 -20.40
C LEU A 37 1.06 -12.36 -21.07
N ARG A 38 0.37 -11.30 -21.45
CA ARG A 38 -0.84 -11.35 -22.27
C ARG A 38 -0.77 -10.21 -23.27
N LEU A 39 -1.25 -10.46 -24.49
CA LEU A 39 -1.44 -9.40 -25.48
C LEU A 39 -2.39 -8.33 -24.91
N ALA A 40 -2.02 -7.07 -25.09
CA ALA A 40 -2.70 -5.94 -24.44
C ALA A 40 -3.02 -4.78 -25.41
N TRP A 41 -3.00 -5.02 -26.73
CA TRP A 41 -3.51 -4.06 -27.71
C TRP A 41 -5.01 -3.82 -27.56
N ALA A 42 -5.75 -4.89 -27.28
CA ALA A 42 -7.16 -4.84 -26.93
C ALA A 42 -7.33 -5.31 -25.49
N ILE A 43 -8.12 -4.55 -24.73
CA ILE A 43 -8.47 -4.88 -23.35
C ILE A 43 -9.98 -4.70 -23.18
N THR A 44 -10.56 -5.43 -22.23
CA THR A 44 -11.97 -5.23 -21.89
C THR A 44 -12.14 -3.92 -21.12
N VAL A 45 -13.35 -3.34 -21.20
CA VAL A 45 -13.70 -2.13 -20.43
C VAL A 45 -13.39 -2.31 -18.94
N HIS A 46 -13.75 -3.47 -18.37
CA HIS A 46 -13.44 -3.81 -16.98
C HIS A 46 -11.94 -3.75 -16.64
N LYS A 47 -11.08 -4.22 -17.54
CA LYS A 47 -9.62 -4.16 -17.35
C LYS A 47 -9.05 -2.76 -17.55
N SER A 48 -9.79 -1.88 -18.22
CA SER A 48 -9.41 -0.48 -18.41
C SER A 48 -9.76 0.43 -17.23
N GLN A 49 -10.60 -0.04 -16.29
CA GLN A 49 -11.09 0.78 -15.18
C GLN A 49 -9.94 1.37 -14.35
N GLY A 50 -9.95 2.68 -14.15
CA GLY A 50 -8.89 3.41 -13.44
C GLY A 50 -7.66 3.75 -14.28
N MET A 51 -7.58 3.28 -15.53
CA MET A 51 -6.51 3.66 -16.46
C MET A 51 -6.73 5.06 -17.05
N SER A 52 -5.66 5.67 -17.55
CA SER A 52 -5.70 6.88 -18.38
C SER A 52 -4.97 6.61 -19.69
N LEU A 53 -5.67 6.79 -20.81
CA LEU A 53 -5.20 6.50 -22.16
C LEU A 53 -5.06 7.81 -22.94
N ASP A 54 -4.05 7.87 -23.81
CA ASP A 54 -3.91 8.97 -24.77
C ASP A 54 -4.92 8.84 -25.90
N GLU A 55 -5.00 7.62 -26.47
CA GLU A 55 -5.82 7.29 -27.62
C GLU A 55 -6.44 5.91 -27.42
N ALA A 56 -7.68 5.73 -27.87
CA ALA A 56 -8.35 4.43 -27.86
C ALA A 56 -9.40 4.35 -28.98
N VAL A 57 -9.46 3.17 -29.60
CA VAL A 57 -10.59 2.73 -30.42
C VAL A 57 -11.53 1.92 -29.53
N ILE A 58 -12.79 2.32 -29.44
CA ILE A 58 -13.77 1.77 -28.51
C ILE A 58 -15.00 1.28 -29.30
N ASP A 59 -15.34 0.01 -29.10
CA ASP A 59 -16.60 -0.57 -29.58
C ASP A 59 -17.52 -0.82 -28.39
N LEU A 60 -18.70 -0.19 -28.41
CA LEU A 60 -19.72 -0.27 -27.36
C LEU A 60 -20.96 -1.05 -27.80
N ASN A 61 -20.93 -1.76 -28.94
CA ASN A 61 -22.08 -2.53 -29.43
C ASN A 61 -22.50 -3.67 -28.48
N ASN A 62 -21.54 -4.23 -27.74
CA ASN A 62 -21.74 -5.36 -26.82
C ASN A 62 -21.76 -4.96 -25.34
N VAL A 63 -22.12 -3.71 -25.03
CA VAL A 63 -22.26 -3.27 -23.63
C VAL A 63 -23.51 -3.90 -23.01
N PHE A 64 -23.35 -4.47 -21.82
CA PHE A 64 -24.44 -5.13 -21.08
C PHE A 64 -24.62 -4.57 -19.66
N GLU A 65 -23.59 -3.99 -19.06
CA GLU A 65 -23.68 -3.38 -17.72
C GLU A 65 -23.98 -1.89 -17.76
N PHE A 66 -24.75 -1.41 -16.77
CA PHE A 66 -24.97 0.01 -16.56
C PHE A 66 -23.65 0.73 -16.29
N GLY A 67 -23.47 1.92 -16.88
CA GLY A 67 -22.25 2.72 -16.70
C GLY A 67 -20.98 2.18 -17.39
N GLN A 68 -21.04 1.01 -18.05
CA GLN A 68 -19.88 0.44 -18.75
C GLN A 68 -19.41 1.36 -19.90
N GLY A 69 -20.32 1.96 -20.66
CA GLY A 69 -19.95 2.94 -21.69
C GLY A 69 -19.26 4.17 -21.09
N TYR A 70 -19.78 4.70 -19.97
CA TYR A 70 -19.10 5.78 -19.24
C TYR A 70 -17.69 5.39 -18.79
N VAL A 71 -17.50 4.19 -18.24
CA VAL A 71 -16.17 3.70 -17.83
C VAL A 71 -15.21 3.69 -19.01
N ALA A 72 -15.64 3.16 -20.16
CA ALA A 72 -14.82 3.08 -21.37
C ALA A 72 -14.42 4.48 -21.89
N LEU A 73 -15.38 5.37 -22.06
CA LEU A 73 -15.15 6.71 -22.62
C LEU A 73 -14.29 7.58 -21.69
N SER A 74 -14.52 7.50 -20.38
CA SER A 74 -13.76 8.27 -19.38
C SER A 74 -12.30 7.85 -19.23
N ARG A 75 -11.82 6.81 -19.94
CA ARG A 75 -10.40 6.44 -19.94
C ARG A 75 -9.56 7.33 -20.86
N VAL A 76 -10.17 7.91 -21.90
CA VAL A 76 -9.46 8.70 -22.90
C VAL A 76 -9.35 10.15 -22.45
N ARG A 77 -8.13 10.69 -22.42
CA ARG A 77 -7.87 12.02 -21.84
C ARG A 77 -8.33 13.20 -22.69
N ARG A 78 -8.48 13.00 -24.00
CA ARG A 78 -8.78 14.05 -24.97
C ARG A 78 -9.75 13.51 -26.02
N LEU A 79 -10.70 14.34 -26.43
CA LEU A 79 -11.67 13.96 -27.45
C LEU A 79 -11.01 13.57 -28.79
N ALA A 80 -9.91 14.23 -29.16
CA ALA A 80 -9.16 13.92 -30.39
C ALA A 80 -8.54 12.51 -30.43
N GLY A 81 -8.35 11.87 -29.26
CA GLY A 81 -7.85 10.50 -29.16
C GLY A 81 -8.96 9.44 -29.04
N LEU A 82 -10.23 9.84 -29.11
CA LEU A 82 -11.37 8.95 -28.94
C LEU A 82 -11.93 8.57 -30.31
N PHE A 83 -11.92 7.28 -30.61
CA PHE A 83 -12.52 6.72 -31.83
C PHE A 83 -13.58 5.71 -31.41
N ILE A 84 -14.82 5.90 -31.87
CA ILE A 84 -15.94 5.02 -31.51
C ILE A 84 -16.39 4.27 -32.76
N LEU A 85 -16.44 2.94 -32.68
CA LEU A 85 -16.87 2.09 -33.80
C LEU A 85 -18.39 1.91 -33.86
N GLY A 86 -19.05 1.92 -32.70
CA GLY A 86 -20.51 1.79 -32.57
C GLY A 86 -20.93 1.67 -31.11
N TRP A 87 -22.22 1.74 -30.85
CA TRP A 87 -22.81 1.61 -29.51
C TRP A 87 -24.23 1.07 -29.56
N ASN A 88 -24.66 0.48 -28.46
CA ASN A 88 -26.06 0.13 -28.20
C ASN A 88 -26.69 1.10 -27.18
N GLU A 89 -27.99 0.99 -26.91
CA GLU A 89 -28.68 1.85 -25.93
C GLU A 89 -28.14 1.68 -24.50
N ARG A 90 -27.78 0.44 -24.13
CA ARG A 90 -27.29 0.09 -22.79
C ARG A 90 -26.02 0.85 -22.42
N ALA A 91 -25.19 1.19 -23.40
CA ALA A 91 -23.93 1.92 -23.22
C ALA A 91 -24.06 3.22 -22.43
N PHE A 92 -25.20 3.91 -22.54
CA PHE A 92 -25.43 5.22 -21.92
C PHE A 92 -26.47 5.19 -20.81
N GLN A 93 -26.96 4.02 -20.42
CA GLN A 93 -27.91 3.89 -19.33
C GLN A 93 -27.22 3.94 -17.97
N VAL A 94 -27.88 4.60 -17.02
CA VAL A 94 -27.52 4.64 -15.60
C VAL A 94 -28.43 3.68 -14.85
N HIS A 95 -27.88 3.00 -13.84
CA HIS A 95 -28.68 2.10 -13.00
C HIS A 95 -29.79 2.89 -12.29
N PRO A 96 -31.07 2.46 -12.31
CA PRO A 96 -32.19 3.21 -11.72
C PRO A 96 -32.01 3.55 -10.25
N GLU A 97 -31.48 2.61 -9.45
CA GLU A 97 -31.20 2.85 -8.02
C GLU A 97 -30.13 3.92 -7.80
N VAL A 98 -29.09 3.95 -8.64
CA VAL A 98 -28.03 4.96 -8.55
C VAL A 98 -28.61 6.33 -8.93
N PHE A 99 -29.44 6.39 -9.96
CA PHE A 99 -30.12 7.62 -10.37
C PHE A 99 -31.04 8.16 -9.27
N SER A 100 -31.84 7.29 -8.64
CA SER A 100 -32.69 7.65 -7.50
C SER A 100 -31.87 8.16 -6.32
N LYS A 101 -30.77 7.46 -6.00
CA LYS A 101 -29.91 7.83 -4.87
C LYS A 101 -29.15 9.12 -5.10
N ASP A 102 -28.77 9.42 -6.34
CA ASP A 102 -28.04 10.65 -6.70
C ASP A 102 -28.81 11.91 -6.28
N GLY A 103 -30.14 11.90 -6.34
CA GLY A 103 -30.97 13.00 -5.81
C GLY A 103 -30.68 13.31 -4.34
N SER A 104 -30.61 12.27 -3.49
CA SER A 104 -30.27 12.42 -2.07
C SER A 104 -28.83 12.89 -1.83
N PHE A 105 -27.89 12.47 -2.68
CA PHE A 105 -26.51 12.94 -2.61
C PHE A 105 -26.39 14.41 -2.98
N ARG A 106 -27.08 14.87 -4.05
CA ARG A 106 -27.09 16.27 -4.45
C ARG A 106 -27.71 17.16 -3.37
N GLU A 107 -28.83 16.75 -2.78
CA GLU A 107 -29.45 17.50 -1.68
C GLU A 107 -28.53 17.56 -0.45
N SER A 108 -27.90 16.45 -0.08
CA SER A 108 -26.96 16.42 1.04
C SER A 108 -25.73 17.29 0.76
N SER A 109 -25.23 17.29 -0.48
CA SER A 109 -24.11 18.12 -0.92
C SER A 109 -24.46 19.60 -0.87
N ALA A 110 -25.67 19.99 -1.30
CA ALA A 110 -26.15 21.38 -1.21
C ALA A 110 -26.27 21.83 0.24
N LYS A 111 -26.91 21.03 1.11
CA LYS A 111 -26.99 21.32 2.56
C LYS A 111 -25.62 21.46 3.22
N ALA A 112 -24.67 20.60 2.83
CA ALA A 112 -23.29 20.69 3.30
C ALA A 112 -22.60 21.98 2.82
N ALA A 113 -22.78 22.34 1.54
CA ALA A 113 -22.24 23.59 0.98
C ALA A 113 -22.81 24.84 1.69
N ASP A 114 -24.12 24.88 1.94
CA ASP A 114 -24.77 25.96 2.69
C ASP A 114 -24.28 26.05 4.13
N SER A 115 -24.09 24.89 4.77
CA SER A 115 -23.57 24.83 6.14
C SER A 115 -22.13 25.33 6.21
N LEU A 116 -21.30 24.95 5.24
CA LEU A 116 -19.92 25.41 5.11
C LEU A 116 -19.83 26.91 4.83
N ALA A 117 -20.71 27.43 3.97
CA ALA A 117 -20.75 28.87 3.64
C ALA A 117 -21.10 29.75 4.85
N LYS A 118 -21.82 29.22 5.84
CA LYS A 118 -22.18 29.93 7.09
C LYS A 118 -21.07 29.94 8.14
N ILE A 119 -19.99 29.18 7.94
CA ILE A 119 -18.86 29.13 8.88
C ILE A 119 -18.03 30.40 8.74
N SER A 120 -17.89 31.16 9.83
CA SER A 120 -17.04 32.36 9.86
C SER A 120 -15.56 32.00 9.65
N ALA A 121 -14.79 32.91 9.05
CA ALA A 121 -13.37 32.69 8.75
C ALA A 121 -12.53 32.29 9.99
N GLY A 122 -12.89 32.79 11.18
CA GLY A 122 -12.24 32.42 12.45
C GLY A 122 -12.56 30.99 12.92
N ASN A 123 -13.78 30.51 12.66
CA ASN A 123 -14.19 29.15 13.02
C ASN A 123 -13.74 28.11 11.99
N LEU A 124 -13.58 28.51 10.72
CA LEU A 124 -13.17 27.62 9.63
C LEU A 124 -11.83 26.94 9.93
N LYS A 125 -10.84 27.69 10.41
CA LYS A 125 -9.52 27.14 10.75
C LYS A 125 -9.60 26.08 11.86
N LYS A 126 -10.44 26.31 12.88
CA LYS A 126 -10.64 25.38 13.99
C LYS A 126 -11.33 24.10 13.53
N GLU A 127 -12.34 24.20 12.67
CA GLU A 127 -13.04 23.03 12.11
C GLU A 127 -12.13 22.24 11.15
N GLN A 128 -11.30 22.92 10.36
CA GLN A 128 -10.28 22.26 9.52
C GLN A 128 -9.25 21.49 10.37
N GLU A 129 -8.74 22.08 11.45
CA GLU A 129 -7.78 21.43 12.35
C GLU A 129 -8.39 20.20 13.04
N LYS A 130 -9.66 20.29 13.48
CA LYS A 130 -10.41 19.14 14.01
C LYS A 130 -10.57 18.04 12.97
N PHE A 131 -10.95 18.39 11.74
CA PHE A 131 -11.13 17.43 10.66
C PHE A 131 -9.82 16.70 10.34
N ILE A 132 -8.72 17.44 10.21
CA ILE A 132 -7.38 16.86 9.99
C ILE A 132 -7.02 15.90 11.13
N SER A 133 -7.24 16.31 12.39
CA SER A 133 -6.99 15.44 13.55
C SER A 133 -7.87 14.19 13.55
N ALA A 134 -9.13 14.27 13.13
CA ALA A 134 -10.06 13.15 13.05
C ALA A 134 -9.67 12.15 11.95
N CYS A 135 -9.08 12.63 10.85
CA CYS A 135 -8.51 11.81 9.79
C CYS A 135 -7.09 11.30 10.12
N GLU A 136 -6.63 11.41 11.37
CA GLU A 136 -5.26 11.08 11.82
C GLU A 136 -4.16 11.87 11.07
N GLY A 137 -4.53 12.99 10.45
CA GLY A 137 -3.61 13.91 9.79
C GLY A 137 -2.92 14.85 10.78
N LYS A 138 -1.78 15.42 10.37
CA LYS A 138 -1.04 16.41 11.18
C LYS A 138 -1.41 17.83 10.72
N SER A 139 -1.94 18.65 11.63
CA SER A 139 -2.39 20.02 11.34
C SER A 139 -1.27 21.01 11.01
N GLN A 140 -0.02 20.71 11.39
CA GLN A 140 1.15 21.42 10.90
C GLN A 140 1.93 20.54 9.94
N ILE A 141 1.96 20.96 8.68
CA ILE A 141 2.99 20.52 7.73
C ILE A 141 4.27 21.21 8.20
N ASP A 142 5.15 20.47 8.84
CA ASP A 142 6.51 20.92 9.09
C ASP A 142 7.14 21.23 7.72
N ARG A 143 7.26 22.52 7.37
CA ARG A 143 7.80 22.93 6.06
C ARG A 143 9.30 22.63 5.94
N SER A 144 9.94 22.21 7.03
CA SER A 144 11.30 21.65 6.99
C SER A 144 11.33 20.18 6.59
N ALA A 145 10.19 19.48 6.66
CA ALA A 145 10.04 18.15 6.09
C ALA A 145 9.84 18.29 4.57
N GLU A 146 10.66 17.59 3.78
CA GLU A 146 10.45 17.43 2.34
C GLU A 146 8.96 17.12 2.09
N PRO A 147 8.33 17.75 1.07
CA PRO A 147 6.95 17.44 0.73
C PRO A 147 6.78 15.93 0.66
N PRO A 148 5.67 15.36 1.18
CA PRO A 148 5.44 13.94 1.06
C PRO A 148 5.54 13.63 -0.43
N ARG A 149 6.58 12.89 -0.82
CA ARG A 149 6.78 12.50 -2.21
C ARG A 149 5.47 11.83 -2.59
N PHE A 150 4.70 12.48 -3.48
CA PHE A 150 3.62 11.81 -4.18
C PHE A 150 4.23 10.48 -4.58
N HIS A 151 3.63 9.38 -4.13
CA HIS A 151 4.05 8.09 -4.62
C HIS A 151 3.64 8.06 -6.09
N SER A 152 4.41 8.74 -6.96
CA SER A 152 4.61 8.33 -8.33
C SER A 152 4.85 6.84 -8.20
N GLY A 153 3.86 6.05 -8.62
CA GLY A 153 3.74 4.64 -8.29
C GLY A 153 5.12 4.04 -8.22
N ARG A 154 5.54 3.66 -6.99
CA ARG A 154 6.91 3.30 -6.67
C ARG A 154 7.35 2.35 -7.77
N THR A 155 8.18 2.80 -8.70
CA THR A 155 8.81 1.90 -9.65
C THR A 155 9.56 0.95 -8.75
N LYS A 156 9.05 -0.28 -8.59
CA LYS A 156 9.82 -1.38 -8.04
C LYS A 156 11.05 -1.44 -8.95
N LYS A 157 12.13 -0.75 -8.56
CA LYS A 157 13.48 -1.21 -8.90
C LYS A 157 13.44 -2.71 -8.64
N GLY A 158 13.84 -3.46 -9.65
CA GLY A 158 13.66 -4.91 -9.75
C GLY A 158 13.89 -5.60 -8.43
N GLY A 159 13.19 -6.70 -8.19
CA GLY A 159 13.22 -7.49 -6.97
C GLY A 159 14.64 -7.81 -6.50
N ILE A 160 15.27 -6.83 -5.86
CA ILE A 160 16.35 -7.01 -4.93
C ILE A 160 15.60 -7.25 -3.64
N ASP A 161 15.75 -8.45 -3.08
CA ASP A 161 15.19 -8.76 -1.78
C ASP A 161 15.71 -7.71 -0.79
N THR A 162 14.83 -6.79 -0.37
CA THR A 162 15.19 -5.69 0.52
C THR A 162 15.69 -6.22 1.87
N CYS A 163 15.36 -7.47 2.21
CA CYS A 163 15.90 -8.19 3.35
C CYS A 163 17.34 -8.67 3.09
N ALA A 164 17.68 -9.11 1.87
CA ALA A 164 19.05 -9.53 1.53
C ALA A 164 20.05 -8.37 1.64
N GLU A 165 19.68 -7.16 1.21
CA GLU A 165 20.51 -5.96 1.44
C GLU A 165 20.71 -5.66 2.93
N THR A 166 19.64 -5.79 3.75
CA THR A 166 19.77 -5.66 5.22
C THR A 166 20.74 -6.71 5.75
N LEU A 167 20.63 -7.96 5.29
CA LEU A 167 21.45 -9.08 5.74
C LEU A 167 22.94 -8.86 5.42
N VAL A 168 23.27 -8.32 4.25
CA VAL A 168 24.66 -8.01 3.88
C VAL A 168 25.28 -6.99 4.84
N LEU A 169 24.57 -5.89 5.13
CA LEU A 169 25.07 -4.86 6.04
C LEU A 169 25.09 -5.34 7.50
N TRP A 170 24.11 -6.15 7.88
CA TRP A 170 24.06 -6.82 9.18
C TRP A 170 25.27 -7.73 9.40
N ASN A 171 25.60 -8.57 8.42
CA ASN A 171 26.76 -9.47 8.49
C ASN A 171 28.10 -8.74 8.50
N LYS A 172 28.14 -7.48 8.04
CA LYS A 172 29.30 -6.58 8.17
C LYS A 172 29.42 -5.96 9.57
N GLY A 173 28.50 -6.24 10.48
CA GLY A 173 28.51 -5.72 11.85
C GLY A 173 27.98 -4.28 11.99
N GLU A 174 27.24 -3.77 11.01
CA GLU A 174 26.62 -2.44 11.13
C GLU A 174 25.42 -2.46 12.10
N THR A 175 25.25 -1.38 12.85
CA THR A 175 24.08 -1.21 13.74
C THR A 175 22.82 -0.87 12.95
N VAL A 176 21.64 -1.15 13.51
CA VAL A 176 20.33 -0.84 12.88
C VAL A 176 20.24 0.61 12.41
N SER A 177 20.71 1.56 13.25
CA SER A 177 20.72 2.99 12.92
C SER A 177 21.63 3.32 11.74
N ARG A 178 22.80 2.68 11.65
CA ARG A 178 23.75 2.88 10.54
C ARG A 178 23.23 2.26 9.24
N ILE A 179 22.64 1.07 9.30
CA ILE A 179 21.96 0.41 8.18
C ILE A 179 20.79 1.26 7.68
N ALA A 180 20.00 1.81 8.59
CA ALA A 180 18.88 2.68 8.25
C ALA A 180 19.37 3.94 7.52
N LYS A 181 20.39 4.61 8.04
CA LYS A 181 20.99 5.80 7.43
C LYS A 181 21.61 5.50 6.07
N SER A 182 22.39 4.43 5.94
CA SER A 182 23.06 4.05 4.68
C SER A 182 22.07 3.68 3.57
N ARG A 183 20.93 3.10 3.95
CA ARG A 183 19.86 2.72 3.01
C ARG A 183 18.78 3.79 2.79
N GLY A 184 18.84 4.91 3.52
CA GLY A 184 17.77 5.93 3.50
C GLY A 184 16.41 5.38 3.96
N LEU A 185 16.42 4.43 4.91
CA LEU A 185 15.22 3.80 5.47
C LEU A 185 15.03 4.22 6.94
N LYS A 186 13.84 3.99 7.48
CA LYS A 186 13.56 4.18 8.92
C LYS A 186 14.08 2.97 9.71
N ASN A 187 14.51 3.18 10.96
CA ASN A 187 14.95 2.11 11.87
C ASN A 187 13.91 0.98 11.96
N GLN A 188 12.63 1.33 12.13
CA GLN A 188 11.51 0.38 12.13
C GLN A 188 11.47 -0.53 10.88
N THR A 189 11.80 0.00 9.70
CA THR A 189 11.84 -0.79 8.46
C THR A 189 12.98 -1.81 8.49
N ILE A 190 14.14 -1.43 9.05
CA ILE A 190 15.27 -2.35 9.23
C ILE A 190 14.93 -3.42 10.28
N LEU A 191 14.31 -3.06 11.40
CA LEU A 191 13.87 -4.02 12.41
C LEU A 191 12.84 -5.01 11.85
N ASN A 192 11.90 -4.56 11.02
CA ASN A 192 10.97 -5.43 10.29
C ASN A 192 11.70 -6.41 9.35
N HIS A 193 12.78 -5.97 8.68
CA HIS A 193 13.59 -6.86 7.86
C HIS A 193 14.34 -7.88 8.71
N ILE A 194 14.93 -7.47 9.83
CA ILE A 194 15.63 -8.34 10.77
C ILE A 194 14.67 -9.40 11.34
N GLU A 195 13.47 -9.01 11.78
CA GLU A 195 12.44 -9.95 12.26
C GLU A 195 12.11 -11.02 11.21
N LYS A 196 11.98 -10.63 9.94
CA LYS A 196 11.77 -11.58 8.84
C LYS A 196 12.98 -12.48 8.59
N LEU A 197 14.19 -11.96 8.71
CA LEU A 197 15.43 -12.72 8.52
C LEU A 197 15.66 -13.73 9.65
N VAL A 198 15.27 -13.39 10.88
CA VAL A 198 15.27 -14.30 12.03
C VAL A 198 14.25 -15.43 11.82
N LYS A 199 13.01 -15.11 11.42
CA LYS A 199 11.99 -16.11 11.07
C LYS A 199 12.41 -17.06 9.95
N LYS A 200 13.24 -16.58 9.02
CA LYS A 200 13.84 -17.37 7.92
C LYS A 200 15.15 -18.10 8.31
N GLY A 201 15.61 -17.99 9.56
CA GLY A 201 16.85 -18.60 10.04
C GLY A 201 18.14 -18.03 9.43
N LYS A 202 18.08 -16.83 8.82
CA LYS A 202 19.24 -16.16 8.19
C LYS A 202 20.03 -15.30 9.18
N ILE A 203 19.39 -14.85 10.26
CA ILE A 203 20.03 -14.19 11.41
C ILE A 203 19.70 -15.02 12.64
N LYS A 204 20.72 -15.36 13.43
CA LYS A 204 20.53 -16.08 14.68
C LYS A 204 20.03 -15.10 15.76
N ARG A 205 19.17 -15.56 16.66
CA ARG A 205 18.61 -14.69 17.72
C ARG A 205 19.71 -14.19 18.66
N GLU A 206 20.76 -14.97 18.87
CA GLU A 206 21.91 -14.63 19.70
C GLU A 206 22.69 -13.43 19.12
N ASP A 207 22.67 -13.23 17.80
CA ASP A 207 23.31 -12.07 17.18
C ASP A 207 22.58 -10.75 17.49
N LEU A 208 21.30 -10.82 17.88
CA LEU A 208 20.53 -9.64 18.28
C LEU A 208 20.93 -9.13 19.68
N LEU A 209 21.65 -9.95 20.48
CA LEU A 209 22.21 -9.50 21.77
C LEU A 209 23.18 -8.33 21.59
N LYS A 210 23.78 -8.19 20.39
CA LYS A 210 24.68 -7.07 20.05
C LYS A 210 23.96 -5.72 19.93
N ILE A 211 22.64 -5.72 19.81
CA ILE A 211 21.81 -4.48 19.68
C ILE A 211 21.01 -4.19 20.96
N ILE A 212 20.93 -5.14 21.89
CA ILE A 212 20.20 -4.93 23.13
C ILE A 212 21.09 -4.12 24.08
N ASP A 213 20.66 -2.91 24.40
CA ASP A 213 21.28 -2.15 25.47
C ASP A 213 21.01 -2.80 26.84
N SER A 214 21.93 -2.62 27.79
CA SER A 214 21.86 -3.19 29.15
C SER A 214 20.60 -2.78 29.94
N SER A 215 19.95 -1.69 29.53
CA SER A 215 18.65 -1.26 30.05
C SER A 215 17.49 -2.12 29.52
N LEU A 216 17.50 -2.47 28.24
CA LEU A 216 16.44 -3.27 27.64
C LEU A 216 16.54 -4.74 28.06
N SER A 217 17.75 -5.28 28.24
CA SER A 217 17.94 -6.67 28.70
C SER A 217 17.29 -6.94 30.06
N LYS A 218 17.38 -5.98 31.00
CA LYS A 218 16.74 -6.05 32.32
C LYS A 218 15.20 -5.98 32.23
N SER A 219 14.70 -5.27 31.22
CA SER A 219 13.26 -5.07 30.99
C SER A 219 12.61 -6.12 30.09
N LEU A 220 13.35 -7.13 29.59
CA LEU A 220 12.76 -8.17 28.74
C LEU A 220 11.68 -8.97 29.47
N SER A 221 11.93 -9.33 30.73
CA SER A 221 10.97 -10.13 31.53
C SER A 221 9.63 -9.42 31.72
N GLU A 222 9.63 -8.12 32.04
CA GLU A 222 8.39 -7.34 32.21
C GLU A 222 7.66 -7.14 30.87
N ILE A 223 8.38 -6.94 29.76
CA ILE A 223 7.78 -6.79 28.43
C ILE A 223 7.18 -8.12 27.97
N HIS A 224 7.85 -9.25 28.20
CA HIS A 224 7.35 -10.58 27.86
C HIS A 224 6.10 -10.96 28.67
N ALA A 225 6.08 -10.61 29.96
CA ALA A 225 4.88 -10.78 30.80
C ALA A 225 3.70 -9.96 30.26
N ALA A 226 3.92 -8.74 29.76
CA ALA A 226 2.88 -7.93 29.13
C ALA A 226 2.34 -8.57 27.84
N PHE A 227 3.21 -9.09 26.97
CA PHE A 227 2.78 -9.85 25.79
C PHE A 227 1.96 -11.09 26.15
N GLN A 228 2.35 -11.81 27.21
CA GLN A 228 1.62 -13.00 27.68
C GLN A 228 0.24 -12.64 28.26
N ASN A 229 0.17 -11.60 29.10
CA ASN A 229 -1.06 -11.18 29.76
C ASN A 229 -2.11 -10.63 28.79
N LEU A 230 -1.68 -9.94 27.73
CA LEU A 230 -2.58 -9.38 26.71
C LEU A 230 -3.05 -10.43 25.68
N GLY A 231 -2.36 -11.55 25.55
CA GLY A 231 -2.62 -12.55 24.51
C GLY A 231 -2.48 -12.02 23.08
N ASP A 232 -1.93 -10.82 22.91
CA ASP A 232 -1.83 -10.09 21.65
C ASP A 232 -0.36 -9.81 21.31
N ARG A 233 -0.01 -10.02 20.04
CA ARG A 233 1.35 -9.89 19.50
C ARG A 233 1.61 -8.52 18.88
N ARG A 234 0.60 -7.65 18.83
CA ARG A 234 0.72 -6.29 18.32
C ARG A 234 1.50 -5.42 19.31
N LEU A 235 2.32 -4.51 18.78
CA LEU A 235 3.14 -3.61 19.62
C LEU A 235 2.29 -2.51 20.28
N SER A 236 1.21 -2.06 19.61
CA SER A 236 0.38 -0.94 20.08
C SER A 236 -0.31 -1.20 21.43
N PRO A 237 -0.94 -2.37 21.68
CA PRO A 237 -1.51 -2.68 23.00
C PRO A 237 -0.48 -2.68 24.14
N VAL A 238 0.70 -3.29 23.90
CA VAL A 238 1.79 -3.33 24.88
C VAL A 238 2.35 -1.94 25.14
N PHE A 239 2.50 -1.13 24.09
CA PHE A 239 2.94 0.26 24.20
C PHE A 239 1.98 1.10 25.05
N GLN A 240 0.67 0.93 24.86
CA GLN A 240 -0.37 1.60 25.64
C GLN A 240 -0.36 1.16 27.12
N GLN A 241 -0.17 -0.14 27.40
CA GLN A 241 -0.06 -0.67 28.76
C GLN A 241 1.09 -0.03 29.53
N PHE A 242 2.23 0.16 28.87
CA PHE A 242 3.41 0.80 29.45
C PHE A 242 3.41 2.33 29.36
N LYS A 243 2.35 2.94 28.83
CA LYS A 243 2.19 4.41 28.69
C LYS A 243 3.43 5.09 28.08
N GLY A 244 4.07 4.45 27.11
CA GLY A 244 5.26 4.97 26.43
C GLY A 244 6.60 4.81 27.17
N LYS A 245 6.67 4.00 28.25
CA LYS A 245 7.94 3.65 28.94
C LYS A 245 8.98 3.03 28.00
N TYR A 246 8.54 2.31 26.96
CA TYR A 246 9.41 1.71 25.94
C TYR A 246 9.07 2.23 24.55
N SER A 247 10.07 2.43 23.70
CA SER A 247 9.87 2.77 22.30
C SER A 247 9.36 1.57 21.50
N TYR A 248 8.74 1.83 20.34
CA TYR A 248 8.31 0.78 19.41
C TYR A 248 9.47 -0.10 18.94
N ASP A 249 10.66 0.48 18.78
CA ASP A 249 11.88 -0.26 18.43
C ASP A 249 12.26 -1.25 19.55
N GLN A 250 12.21 -0.83 20.82
CA GLN A 250 12.50 -1.67 21.98
C GLN A 250 11.48 -2.81 22.13
N LEU A 251 10.18 -2.50 21.96
CA LEU A 251 9.12 -3.51 22.02
C LEU A 251 9.21 -4.52 20.87
N GLN A 252 9.62 -4.07 19.67
CA GLN A 252 9.84 -4.97 18.54
C GLN A 252 11.00 -5.92 18.80
N ILE A 253 12.14 -5.42 19.30
CA ILE A 253 13.29 -6.26 19.67
C ILE A 253 12.86 -7.27 20.73
N ALA A 254 12.18 -6.84 21.79
CA ALA A 254 11.70 -7.72 22.85
C ALA A 254 10.75 -8.81 22.31
N ARG A 255 9.87 -8.48 21.36
CA ARG A 255 8.99 -9.46 20.71
C ARG A 255 9.77 -10.55 19.95
N ILE A 256 10.85 -10.20 19.26
CA ILE A 256 11.68 -11.18 18.53
C ILE A 256 12.28 -12.23 19.49
N PHE A 257 12.62 -11.82 20.72
CA PHE A 257 13.11 -12.71 21.77
C PHE A 257 12.01 -13.51 22.49
N TYR A 258 10.76 -13.05 22.41
CA TYR A 258 9.60 -13.77 22.95
C TYR A 258 9.19 -14.94 22.05
N GLU A 259 9.37 -14.80 20.74
CA GLU A 259 9.10 -15.87 19.79
C GLU A 259 10.12 -17.02 19.98
N LYS A 260 9.66 -18.21 20.39
CA LYS A 260 10.43 -19.47 20.33
C LYS A 260 10.67 -19.90 18.90
#